data_AF-A0A1I6CC98-F1
#
_entry.id   AF-A0A1I6CC98-F1
#
_cell.length_a   1.000
_cell.length_b   1.000
_cell.length_c   1.000
_cell.angle_alpha   90.00
_cell.angle_beta   90.00
_cell.angle_gamma   90.00
#
_symmetry.space_group_name_H-M   'P 1'
#
loop_
_entity.id
_entity.type
_entity.pdbx_description
1 polymer ?
#
loop_
_entity_poly.entity_id
_entity_poly.type
_entity_poly.pdbx_seq_one_letter_code
_entity_poly.pdbx_strand_id
1 'polypeptide(L)'
;MRILRKAYIINTNKTNWPEDEQDMLVNEKCAAYFSPWKEKINHIQPNDLVFLYSNGNGIIARGIATGVCEQGNYINRDGLHVDEQNYMYLNRFERLQEPISAAEINKVVGYSVVFGRTMIPMDYDSGLTLWQAITKNYLNGRNLVATD
;
A
#
# COMPACT_ATOMS: atom_id res chain seq x y z
N MET A 1 0.12 -8.41 -26.62
CA MET A 1 -0.79 -8.34 -25.45
C MET A 1 -0.39 -7.12 -24.63
N ARG A 2 -1.25 -6.10 -24.51
CA ARG A 2 -0.95 -4.92 -23.68
C ARG A 2 -1.19 -5.34 -22.23
N ILE A 3 -0.14 -5.45 -21.43
CA ILE A 3 -0.29 -5.64 -19.98
C ILE A 3 -0.93 -4.35 -19.47
N LEU A 4 -2.20 -4.44 -19.06
CA LEU A 4 -2.92 -3.35 -18.40
C LEU A 4 -2.41 -3.28 -16.97
N ARG A 5 -1.44 -2.39 -16.74
CA ARG A 5 -1.00 -2.04 -15.40
C ARG A 5 -2.15 -1.41 -14.63
N LYS A 6 -2.16 -1.58 -13.33
CA LYS A 6 -3.12 -1.02 -12.38
C LYS A 6 -2.38 -0.39 -11.20
N ALA A 7 -3.15 0.25 -10.34
CA ALA A 7 -2.68 0.67 -9.05
C ALA A 7 -3.61 0.15 -7.95
N TYR A 8 -3.05 -0.08 -6.77
CA TYR A 8 -3.77 -0.59 -5.63
C TYR A 8 -3.38 0.15 -4.36
N ILE A 9 -4.38 0.56 -3.59
CA ILE A 9 -4.18 0.94 -2.19
C ILE A 9 -4.49 -0.29 -1.35
N ILE A 10 -3.52 -0.71 -0.53
CA ILE A 10 -3.60 -1.85 0.37
C ILE A 10 -3.66 -1.35 1.81
N ASN A 11 -4.70 -1.72 2.52
CA ASN A 11 -4.84 -1.41 3.94
C ASN A 11 -3.82 -2.23 4.76
N THR A 12 -3.10 -1.59 5.67
CA THR A 12 -2.05 -2.23 6.50
C THR A 12 -2.57 -3.09 7.64
N ASN A 13 -3.90 -3.19 7.79
CA ASN A 13 -4.60 -3.90 8.85
C ASN A 13 -4.35 -3.36 10.27
N LYS A 14 -3.73 -2.18 10.40
CA LYS A 14 -3.33 -1.56 11.66
C LYS A 14 -4.42 -1.52 12.73
N THR A 15 -5.67 -1.27 12.34
CA THR A 15 -6.79 -1.22 13.29
C THR A 15 -7.04 -2.56 13.97
N ASN A 16 -6.79 -3.68 13.28
CA ASN A 16 -7.00 -5.02 13.83
C ASN A 16 -5.76 -5.54 14.55
N TRP A 17 -4.58 -5.31 13.96
CA TRP A 17 -3.30 -5.77 14.49
C TRP A 17 -2.18 -4.82 14.05
N PRO A 18 -1.70 -3.93 14.94
CA PRO A 18 -0.67 -2.92 14.59
C PRO A 18 0.63 -3.53 14.07
N GLU A 19 0.98 -4.73 14.50
CA GLU A 19 2.16 -5.47 14.10
C GLU A 19 2.17 -5.79 12.60
N ASP A 20 1.00 -5.87 11.95
CA ASP A 20 0.89 -6.12 10.51
C ASP A 20 1.44 -4.96 9.68
N GLU A 21 1.19 -3.73 10.12
CA GLU A 21 1.75 -2.54 9.48
C GLU A 21 3.27 -2.56 9.59
N GLN A 22 3.79 -2.89 10.77
CA GLN A 22 5.21 -2.98 11.00
C GLN A 22 5.85 -4.11 10.16
N ASP A 23 5.20 -5.27 10.07
CA ASP A 23 5.63 -6.40 9.22
C ASP A 23 5.70 -5.99 7.74
N MET A 24 4.66 -5.34 7.22
CA MET A 24 4.65 -4.85 5.83
C MET A 24 5.74 -3.82 5.55
N LEU A 25 6.01 -2.91 6.51
CA LEU A 25 7.06 -1.90 6.38
C LEU A 25 8.46 -2.51 6.46
N VAL A 26 8.73 -3.39 7.43
CA VAL A 26 10.05 -4.01 7.66
C VAL A 26 10.41 -4.94 6.52
N ASN A 27 9.45 -5.72 6.03
CA ASN A 27 9.66 -6.69 4.96
C ASN A 27 9.36 -6.14 3.56
N GLU A 28 9.11 -4.83 3.43
CA GLU A 28 8.91 -4.14 2.14
C GLU A 28 7.86 -4.83 1.24
N LYS A 29 6.75 -5.24 1.85
CA LYS A 29 5.72 -6.07 1.22
C LYS A 29 4.32 -5.48 1.39
N CYS A 30 3.40 -5.85 0.52
CA CYS A 30 1.97 -5.76 0.82
C CYS A 30 1.46 -7.14 1.26
N ALA A 31 0.47 -7.17 2.15
CA ALA A 31 -0.13 -8.41 2.61
C ALA A 31 -1.61 -8.22 2.96
N ALA A 32 -2.34 -9.33 2.99
CA ALA A 32 -3.68 -9.40 3.55
C ALA A 32 -3.89 -10.76 4.22
N TYR A 33 -4.85 -10.80 5.13
CA TYR A 33 -5.04 -11.92 6.07
C TYR A 33 -6.46 -12.45 5.99
N PHE A 34 -6.58 -13.77 6.14
CA PHE A 34 -7.82 -14.55 6.07
C PHE A 34 -8.58 -14.49 4.74
N SER A 35 -9.20 -15.59 4.36
CA SER A 35 -10.12 -15.59 3.21
C SER A 35 -11.43 -14.85 3.55
N PRO A 36 -12.00 -14.09 2.59
CA PRO A 36 -11.59 -13.96 1.19
C PRO A 36 -10.61 -12.79 0.94
N TRP A 37 -10.13 -12.10 1.98
CA TRP A 37 -9.35 -10.88 1.80
C TRP A 37 -7.91 -11.13 1.36
N LYS A 38 -7.25 -12.17 1.88
CA LYS A 38 -5.88 -12.55 1.48
C LYS A 38 -5.78 -12.82 -0.03
N GLU A 39 -6.82 -13.44 -0.60
CA GLU A 39 -6.89 -13.78 -2.02
C GLU A 39 -6.79 -12.57 -2.94
N LYS A 40 -7.09 -11.36 -2.43
CA LYS A 40 -6.98 -10.12 -3.21
C LYS A 40 -5.56 -9.81 -3.65
N ILE A 41 -4.55 -10.21 -2.87
CA ILE A 41 -3.13 -10.01 -3.22
C ILE A 41 -2.77 -10.79 -4.49
N ASN A 42 -3.42 -11.92 -4.75
CA ASN A 42 -3.23 -12.73 -5.96
C ASN A 42 -3.59 -11.98 -7.26
N HIS A 43 -4.39 -10.92 -7.16
CA HIS A 43 -4.78 -10.12 -8.33
C HIS A 43 -3.73 -9.09 -8.75
N ILE A 44 -2.76 -8.79 -7.88
CA ILE A 44 -1.72 -7.81 -8.17
C ILE A 44 -0.73 -8.42 -9.17
N GLN A 45 -0.51 -7.74 -10.29
CA GLN A 45 0.34 -8.20 -11.38
C GLN A 45 1.72 -7.51 -11.36
N PRO A 46 2.73 -8.09 -12.03
CA PRO A 46 4.04 -7.44 -12.14
C PRO A 46 3.92 -6.01 -12.71
N ASN A 47 4.62 -5.07 -12.07
CA ASN A 47 4.65 -3.64 -12.42
C ASN A 47 3.38 -2.83 -12.07
N ASP A 48 2.43 -3.40 -11.34
CA ASP A 48 1.37 -2.60 -10.72
C ASP A 48 1.95 -1.70 -9.62
N LEU A 49 1.32 -0.54 -9.43
CA LEU A 49 1.70 0.38 -8.35
C LEU A 49 0.96 -0.01 -7.08
N VAL A 50 1.67 -0.09 -5.96
CA VAL A 50 1.09 -0.44 -4.67
C VAL A 50 1.37 0.67 -3.67
N PHE A 51 0.33 1.06 -2.93
CA PHE A 51 0.38 2.05 -1.87
C PHE A 51 -0.11 1.42 -0.56
N LEU A 52 0.67 1.50 0.51
CA LEU A 52 0.28 1.01 1.83
C LEU A 52 -0.47 2.10 2.60
N TYR A 53 -1.70 1.83 3.02
CA TYR A 53 -2.59 2.74 3.71
C TYR A 53 -2.80 2.36 5.17
N SER A 54 -2.34 3.24 6.06
CA SER A 54 -2.58 3.18 7.49
C SER A 54 -3.94 3.79 7.81
N ASN A 55 -4.84 3.02 8.41
CA ASN A 55 -6.11 3.53 8.94
C ASN A 55 -5.88 4.77 9.82
N GLY A 56 -6.70 5.81 9.62
CA GLY A 56 -6.61 7.07 10.37
C GLY A 56 -5.50 8.02 9.93
N ASN A 57 -4.49 7.55 9.20
CA ASN A 57 -3.32 8.37 8.82
C ASN A 57 -3.30 8.70 7.32
N GLY A 58 -3.41 7.69 6.45
CA GLY A 58 -3.20 7.88 5.01
C GLY A 58 -2.26 6.85 4.40
N ILE A 59 -1.78 7.11 3.17
CA ILE A 59 -0.72 6.30 2.57
C ILE A 59 0.62 6.63 3.25
N ILE A 60 1.34 5.60 3.68
CA ILE A 60 2.60 5.70 4.45
C ILE A 60 3.81 5.12 3.72
N ALA A 61 3.58 4.29 2.69
CA ALA A 61 4.63 3.73 1.86
C ALA A 61 4.10 3.41 0.47
N ARG A 62 5.00 3.20 -0.48
CA ARG A 62 4.68 2.75 -1.84
C ARG A 62 5.71 1.76 -2.35
N GLY A 63 5.37 1.03 -3.40
CA GLY A 63 6.31 0.21 -4.15
C GLY A 63 5.69 -0.33 -5.44
N ILE A 64 6.49 -1.10 -6.18
CA ILE A 64 6.11 -1.70 -7.46
C ILE A 64 5.95 -3.20 -7.25
N ALA A 65 4.80 -3.74 -7.59
CA ALA A 65 4.51 -5.15 -7.46
C ALA A 65 5.48 -6.02 -8.28
N THR A 66 6.00 -7.07 -7.64
CA THR A 66 6.76 -8.14 -8.30
C THR A 66 5.84 -9.07 -9.11
N GLY A 67 4.57 -9.17 -8.70
CA GLY A 67 3.59 -10.13 -9.23
C GLY A 67 3.79 -11.56 -8.73
N VAL A 68 4.73 -11.77 -7.80
CA VAL A 68 4.96 -13.06 -7.15
C VAL A 68 4.24 -13.03 -5.81
N CYS A 69 3.08 -13.68 -5.75
CA CYS A 69 2.34 -13.83 -4.50
C CYS A 69 2.83 -15.07 -3.74
N GLU A 70 3.11 -14.89 -2.45
CA GLU A 70 3.52 -15.94 -1.52
C GLU A 70 2.42 -16.15 -0.47
N GLN A 71 2.40 -17.35 0.10
CA GLN A 71 1.52 -17.74 1.20
C GLN A 71 2.35 -17.95 2.45
N GLY A 72 1.82 -17.53 3.59
CA GLY A 72 2.47 -17.68 4.89
C GLY A 72 1.48 -17.91 6.01
N ASN A 73 2.01 -18.30 7.16
CA ASN A 73 1.24 -18.36 8.39
C ASN A 73 1.01 -16.93 8.93
N TYR A 74 -0.10 -16.74 9.62
CA TYR A 74 -0.43 -15.48 10.27
C TYR A 74 -0.52 -15.67 11.78
N ILE A 75 0.03 -14.74 12.57
CA ILE A 75 -0.05 -14.76 14.03
C ILE A 75 -0.83 -13.54 14.49
N ASN A 76 -1.84 -13.76 15.32
CA ASN A 76 -2.57 -12.70 16.01
C ASN A 76 -2.82 -13.11 17.48
N ARG A 77 -3.68 -12.35 18.18
CA ARG A 77 -4.09 -12.65 19.57
C ARG A 77 -4.67 -14.05 19.81
N ASP A 78 -5.22 -14.68 18.78
CA ASP A 78 -5.84 -16.02 18.87
C ASP A 78 -4.82 -17.14 18.58
N GLY A 79 -3.57 -16.79 18.28
CA GLY A 79 -2.47 -17.72 18.05
C GLY A 79 -2.00 -17.78 16.59
N LEU A 80 -1.40 -18.91 16.24
CA LEU A 80 -0.89 -19.21 14.90
C LEU A 80 -2.00 -19.74 14.00
N HIS A 81 -2.19 -19.11 12.84
CA HIS A 81 -3.11 -19.49 11.79
C HIS A 81 -2.31 -19.93 10.57
N VAL A 82 -2.46 -21.19 10.18
CA VAL A 82 -1.70 -21.77 9.07
C VAL A 82 -2.23 -21.25 7.74
N ASP A 83 -1.33 -20.82 6.85
CA ASP A 83 -1.67 -20.42 5.48
C ASP A 83 -2.66 -19.24 5.35
N GLU A 84 -2.85 -18.46 6.43
CA GLU A 84 -3.80 -17.34 6.49
C GLU A 84 -3.25 -15.97 6.11
N GLN A 85 -2.02 -15.90 5.58
CA GLN A 85 -1.46 -14.70 4.95
C GLN A 85 -1.19 -14.95 3.47
N ASN A 86 -1.59 -14.01 2.62
CA ASN A 86 -1.02 -13.86 1.28
C ASN A 86 -0.26 -12.54 1.24
N TYR A 87 0.92 -12.54 0.65
CA TYR A 87 1.78 -11.36 0.58
C TYR A 87 2.59 -11.29 -0.71
N MET A 88 3.13 -10.11 -1.00
CA MET A 88 3.96 -9.86 -2.17
C MET A 88 5.01 -8.80 -1.83
N TYR A 89 6.28 -9.13 -2.05
CA TYR A 89 7.37 -8.16 -1.96
C TYR A 89 7.24 -7.09 -3.03
N LEU A 90 7.65 -5.87 -2.68
CA LEU A 90 7.56 -4.70 -3.53
C LEU A 90 8.96 -4.22 -3.93
N ASN A 91 9.18 -4.07 -5.23
CA ASN A 91 10.37 -3.41 -5.76
C ASN A 91 10.29 -1.91 -5.55
N ARG A 92 11.45 -1.24 -5.40
CA ARG A 92 11.53 0.22 -5.20
C ARG A 92 10.61 0.69 -4.07
N PHE A 93 10.63 -0.05 -2.97
CA PHE A 93 9.84 0.28 -1.80
C PHE A 93 10.35 1.57 -1.18
N GLU A 94 9.46 2.51 -0.92
CA GLU A 94 9.77 3.81 -0.35
C GLU A 94 8.76 4.13 0.76
N ARG A 95 9.29 4.35 1.97
CA ARG A 95 8.50 4.90 3.08
C ARG A 95 8.40 6.41 2.93
N LEU A 96 7.19 6.94 3.12
CA LEU A 96 6.97 8.38 3.10
C LEU A 96 7.46 8.99 4.42
N GLN A 97 7.95 10.24 4.35
CA GLN A 97 8.33 11.00 5.55
C GLN A 97 7.10 11.41 6.36
N GLU A 98 6.02 11.76 5.65
CA GLU A 98 4.73 12.08 6.24
C GLU A 98 3.63 11.35 5.46
N PRO A 99 2.58 10.85 6.13
CA PRO A 99 1.46 10.23 5.44
C PRO A 99 0.73 11.20 4.52
N ILE A 100 0.26 10.73 3.37
CA ILE A 100 -0.71 11.49 2.55
C ILE A 100 -2.13 11.13 2.98
N SER A 101 -2.85 12.12 3.51
CA SER A 101 -4.19 11.92 4.08
C SER A 101 -5.23 11.52 3.02
N ALA A 102 -6.33 10.89 3.45
CA ALA A 102 -7.44 10.53 2.58
C ALA A 102 -7.98 11.72 1.75
N ALA A 103 -8.04 12.91 2.35
CA ALA A 103 -8.50 14.13 1.68
C ALA A 103 -7.53 14.56 0.56
N GLU A 104 -6.21 14.51 0.81
CA GLU A 104 -5.23 14.86 -0.21
C GLU A 104 -5.16 13.80 -1.32
N ILE A 105 -5.31 12.51 -0.99
CA ILE A 105 -5.43 11.44 -2.00
C ILE A 105 -6.61 11.75 -2.93
N ASN A 106 -7.80 12.03 -2.39
CA ASN A 106 -8.99 12.36 -3.18
C ASN A 106 -8.77 13.57 -4.10
N LYS A 107 -8.08 14.60 -3.59
CA LYS A 107 -7.71 15.78 -4.37
C LYS A 107 -6.73 15.47 -5.50
N VAL A 108 -5.72 14.65 -5.24
CA VAL A 108 -4.71 14.25 -6.23
C VAL A 108 -5.32 13.41 -7.34
N VAL A 109 -6.21 12.48 -7.01
CA VAL A 109 -6.84 11.58 -8.00
C VAL A 109 -8.09 12.17 -8.64
N GLY A 110 -8.65 13.25 -8.08
CA GLY A 110 -9.81 13.96 -8.62
C GLY A 110 -11.17 13.29 -8.34
N TYR A 111 -11.23 12.27 -7.49
CA TYR A 111 -12.46 11.59 -7.11
C TYR A 111 -12.42 11.08 -5.65
N SER A 112 -13.59 10.72 -5.12
CA SER A 112 -13.71 10.20 -3.75
C SER A 112 -13.36 8.71 -3.69
N VAL A 113 -12.29 8.38 -2.99
CA VAL A 113 -11.84 7.00 -2.74
C VAL A 113 -12.49 6.45 -1.47
N VAL A 114 -12.93 5.18 -1.50
CA VAL A 114 -13.55 4.50 -0.35
C VAL A 114 -12.50 3.66 0.41
N PHE A 115 -11.91 4.23 1.47
CA PHE A 115 -10.76 3.67 2.19
C PHE A 115 -11.05 2.48 3.13
N GLY A 116 -12.31 2.12 3.36
CA GLY A 116 -12.71 1.07 4.30
C GLY A 116 -12.55 -0.38 3.81
N ARG A 117 -11.71 -0.63 2.79
CA ARG A 117 -11.53 -1.94 2.16
C ARG A 117 -10.08 -2.39 2.25
N THR A 118 -9.84 -3.70 2.33
CA THR A 118 -8.49 -4.29 2.34
C THR A 118 -7.66 -3.89 1.12
N MET A 119 -8.28 -3.91 -0.05
CA MET A 119 -7.66 -3.53 -1.32
C MET A 119 -8.64 -2.66 -2.10
N ILE A 120 -8.12 -1.56 -2.62
CA ILE A 120 -8.85 -0.59 -3.42
C ILE A 120 -8.16 -0.52 -4.78
N PRO A 121 -8.79 -1.03 -5.85
CA PRO A 121 -8.24 -0.90 -7.19
C PRO A 121 -8.39 0.52 -7.70
N MET A 122 -7.41 0.95 -8.48
CA MET A 122 -7.39 2.22 -9.21
C MET A 122 -6.89 1.96 -10.64
N ASP A 123 -7.31 2.81 -11.58
CA ASP A 123 -6.66 2.84 -12.89
C ASP A 123 -5.21 3.31 -12.74
N TYR A 124 -4.39 2.96 -13.72
CA TYR A 124 -2.96 3.25 -13.68
C TYR A 124 -2.64 4.74 -13.73
N ASP A 125 -3.45 5.55 -14.43
CA ASP A 125 -3.16 6.98 -14.61
C ASP A 125 -3.41 7.75 -13.32
N SER A 126 -4.48 7.42 -12.60
CA SER A 126 -4.73 7.91 -11.24
C SER A 126 -3.62 7.48 -10.27
N GLY A 127 -3.20 6.21 -10.35
CA GLY A 127 -2.08 5.70 -9.56
C GLY A 127 -0.76 6.39 -9.87
N LEU A 128 -0.48 6.67 -11.15
CA LEU A 128 0.73 7.34 -11.60
C LEU A 128 0.74 8.80 -11.15
N THR A 129 -0.40 9.49 -11.20
CA THR A 129 -0.57 10.85 -10.66
C THR A 129 -0.26 10.88 -9.17
N LEU A 130 -0.78 9.91 -8.42
CA LEU A 130 -0.50 9.76 -6.99
C LEU A 130 0.98 9.45 -6.72
N TRP A 131 1.59 8.58 -7.53
CA TRP A 131 3.02 8.30 -7.47
C TRP A 131 3.85 9.58 -7.68
N GLN A 132 3.55 10.37 -8.71
CA GLN A 132 4.28 11.62 -8.96
C GLN A 132 4.13 12.63 -7.81
N ALA A 133 2.92 12.76 -7.24
CA ALA A 133 2.68 13.61 -6.08
C ALA A 133 3.51 13.17 -4.86
N ILE A 134 3.59 11.86 -4.59
CA ILE A 134 4.43 11.31 -3.52
C ILE A 134 5.90 11.64 -3.75
N THR A 135 6.42 11.38 -4.96
CA THR A 135 7.83 11.66 -5.30
C THR A 135 8.18 13.13 -5.05
N LYS A 136 7.28 14.04 -5.46
CA LYS A 136 7.53 15.47 -5.39
C LYS A 136 7.49 16.01 -3.95
N ASN A 137 6.56 15.52 -3.14
CA ASN A 137 6.15 16.21 -1.92
C ASN A 137 6.35 15.41 -0.62
N TYR A 138 6.52 14.08 -0.69
CA TYR A 138 6.43 13.19 0.49
C TYR A 138 7.65 12.28 0.71
N LEU A 139 8.63 12.29 -0.20
CA LEU A 139 9.87 11.52 -0.07
C LEU A 139 11.11 12.37 0.28
N ASN A 140 11.18 13.59 -0.24
CA ASN A 140 12.29 14.50 0.02
C ASN A 140 12.01 15.31 1.29
N GLY A 141 12.87 15.18 2.31
CA GLY A 141 12.82 16.05 3.48
C GLY A 141 12.96 17.50 3.04
N ARG A 142 11.96 18.34 3.31
CA ARG A 142 12.06 19.79 3.09
C ARG A 142 13.11 20.35 4.07
N ASN A 143 14.37 20.41 3.64
CA ASN A 143 15.25 21.51 4.02
C ASN A 143 15.04 22.63 3.00
N LEU A 144 13.94 23.36 3.13
CA LEU A 144 13.87 24.74 2.64
C LEU A 144 14.01 25.63 3.87
N VAL A 145 15.24 25.79 4.33
CA VAL A 145 15.61 26.98 5.08
C VAL A 145 15.56 28.10 4.05
N ALA A 146 14.46 28.86 4.03
CA ALA A 146 14.49 30.20 3.48
C ALA A 146 15.41 31.00 4.41
N THR A 147 16.63 31.27 3.95
CA THR A 147 17.46 32.31 4.53
C THR A 147 16.90 33.64 4.03
N ASP A 148 16.33 34.41 4.96
CA ASP A 148 16.18 35.86 4.84
C ASP A 148 17.56 36.55 4.81
#